data_AF-A0A9D6DQA5-F1
#
_entry.id   AF-A0A9D6DQA5-F1
#
_cell.length_a   1.000
_cell.length_b   1.000
_cell.length_c   1.000
_cell.angle_alpha   90.00
_cell.angle_beta   90.00
_cell.angle_gamma   90.00
#
_symmetry.space_group_name_H-M   'P 1'
#
loop_
_entity.id
_entity.type
_entity.pdbx_description
1 polymer ?
#
loop_
_entity_poly.entity_id
_entity_poly.type
_entity_poly.pdbx_seq_one_letter_code
_entity_poly.pdbx_strand_id
1 'polypeptide(L)'
;MILSFLTYKPVLVGLHLAFAIAGIDAFLWYLGELVQLQFGQSQTGAGQAGKSQNHARIKWASIIGVIGFALTWLLGGYYYVVNYGKMVKPVILKGTAPWAHAIAMEAKEHIFLFILPLAITAMILAFVDKEEFEKFKLRKTAMLLAGFIAFLGLAIGAMGFIISAAVRWG
;
A
#
# COMPACT_ATOMS: atom_id res chain seq x y z
N MET A 1 25.35 -8.98 13.95
CA MET A 1 25.21 -9.96 12.85
C MET A 1 23.82 -9.91 12.20
N ILE A 2 22.71 -9.91 12.96
CA ILE A 2 21.35 -9.84 12.39
C ILE A 2 21.05 -8.46 11.76
N LEU A 3 21.34 -7.36 12.48
CA LEU A 3 21.09 -6.00 11.93
C LEU A 3 21.86 -5.74 10.62
N SER A 4 23.11 -6.19 10.54
CA SER A 4 23.95 -6.04 9.34
C SER A 4 23.43 -6.82 8.13
N PHE A 5 22.69 -7.92 8.38
CA PHE A 5 22.04 -8.68 7.31
C PHE A 5 20.77 -7.96 6.82
N LEU A 6 19.96 -7.42 7.74
CA LEU A 6 18.73 -6.70 7.39
C LEU A 6 18.98 -5.39 6.64
N THR A 7 20.14 -4.76 6.83
CA THR A 7 20.52 -3.54 6.11
C THR A 7 21.26 -3.80 4.80
N TYR A 8 21.51 -5.07 4.45
CA TYR A 8 22.11 -5.42 3.18
C TYR A 8 21.17 -5.04 2.02
N LYS A 9 21.67 -4.32 1.00
CA LYS A 9 20.81 -3.64 0.00
C LYS A 9 19.78 -4.57 -0.68
N PRO A 10 20.15 -5.76 -1.20
CA PRO A 10 19.20 -6.66 -1.84
C PRO A 10 18.11 -7.15 -0.87
N VAL A 11 18.48 -7.42 0.39
CA VAL A 11 17.54 -7.86 1.43
C VAL A 11 16.58 -6.71 1.76
N LEU A 12 17.09 -5.51 1.94
CA LEU A 12 16.29 -4.32 2.25
C LEU A 12 15.28 -4.00 1.14
N VAL A 13 15.70 -4.06 -0.13
CA VAL A 13 14.82 -3.87 -1.29
C VAL A 13 13.79 -4.98 -1.40
N GLY A 14 14.19 -6.24 -1.17
CA GLY A 14 13.29 -7.39 -1.16
C GLY A 14 12.21 -7.28 -0.07
N LEU A 15 12.59 -6.91 1.15
CA LEU A 15 11.66 -6.71 2.26
C LEU A 15 10.71 -5.53 1.98
N HIS A 16 11.23 -4.40 1.48
CA HIS A 16 10.41 -3.26 1.08
C HIS A 16 9.32 -3.69 0.06
N LEU A 17 9.69 -4.45 -0.96
CA LEU A 17 8.75 -4.96 -1.97
C LEU A 17 7.75 -5.96 -1.37
N ALA A 18 8.21 -6.91 -0.56
CA ALA A 18 7.34 -7.92 0.06
C ALA A 18 6.24 -7.29 0.93
N PHE A 19 6.60 -6.31 1.76
CA PHE A 19 5.63 -5.60 2.59
C PHE A 19 4.72 -4.67 1.77
N ALA A 20 5.20 -4.10 0.66
CA ALA A 20 4.35 -3.33 -0.24
C ALA A 20 3.27 -4.21 -0.88
N ILE A 21 3.64 -5.40 -1.38
CA ILE A 21 2.70 -6.37 -1.96
C ILE A 21 1.70 -6.83 -0.91
N ALA A 22 2.17 -7.21 0.28
CA ALA A 22 1.28 -7.59 1.39
C ALA A 22 0.29 -6.47 1.75
N GLY A 23 0.75 -5.21 1.74
CA GLY A 23 -0.10 -4.04 1.95
C GLY A 23 -1.18 -3.90 0.88
N ILE A 24 -0.80 -3.99 -0.40
CA ILE A 24 -1.71 -3.89 -1.55
C ILE A 24 -2.75 -5.01 -1.51
N ASP A 25 -2.32 -6.25 -1.36
CA ASP A 25 -3.20 -7.43 -1.36
C ASP A 25 -4.18 -7.38 -0.18
N ALA A 26 -3.73 -6.94 0.99
CA ALA A 26 -4.60 -6.74 2.15
C ALA A 26 -5.66 -5.64 1.91
N PHE A 27 -5.32 -4.57 1.21
CA PHE A 27 -6.29 -3.53 0.84
C PHE A 27 -7.25 -3.95 -0.28
N LEU A 28 -6.81 -4.81 -1.21
CA LEU A 28 -7.70 -5.47 -2.17
C LEU A 28 -8.66 -6.44 -1.47
N TRP A 29 -8.18 -7.19 -0.48
CA TRP A 29 -9.04 -8.02 0.36
C TRP A 29 -10.04 -7.18 1.15
N TYR A 30 -9.58 -6.11 1.81
CA TYR A 30 -10.45 -5.16 2.51
C TYR A 30 -11.55 -4.59 1.59
N LEU A 31 -11.21 -4.19 0.37
CA LEU A 31 -12.16 -3.76 -0.65
C LEU A 31 -13.16 -4.87 -1.00
N GLY A 32 -12.68 -6.11 -1.22
CA GLY A 32 -13.52 -7.26 -1.53
C GLY A 32 -14.59 -7.53 -0.47
N GLU A 33 -14.23 -7.45 0.81
CA GLU A 33 -15.18 -7.59 1.92
C GLU A 33 -16.23 -6.46 1.92
N LEU A 34 -15.83 -5.21 1.65
CA LEU A 34 -16.76 -4.09 1.56
C LEU A 34 -17.72 -4.22 0.36
N VAL A 35 -17.22 -4.67 -0.79
CA VAL A 35 -18.02 -4.98 -1.99
C VAL A 35 -19.02 -6.10 -1.69
N GLN A 36 -18.59 -7.16 -1.01
CA GLN A 36 -19.46 -8.26 -0.60
C GLN A 36 -20.58 -7.78 0.32
N LEU A 37 -20.31 -6.88 1.27
CA LEU A 37 -21.34 -6.27 2.11
C LEU A 37 -22.30 -5.38 1.32
N GLN A 38 -21.82 -4.66 0.30
CA GLN A 38 -22.63 -3.77 -0.52
C GLN A 38 -23.57 -4.50 -1.48
N PHE A 39 -23.07 -5.52 -2.19
CA PHE A 39 -23.79 -6.19 -3.27
C PHE A 39 -24.24 -7.61 -2.92
N GLY A 40 -23.51 -8.31 -2.05
CA GLY A 40 -23.81 -9.69 -1.64
C GLY A 40 -25.02 -9.80 -0.70
N GLN A 41 -25.52 -8.68 -0.17
CA GLN A 41 -26.70 -8.65 0.71
C GLN A 41 -28.02 -8.99 -0.03
N SER A 42 -28.00 -9.09 -1.37
CA SER A 42 -29.21 -9.23 -2.20
C SER A 42 -29.66 -10.68 -2.51
N GLN A 43 -28.88 -11.74 -2.22
CA GLN A 43 -29.19 -13.07 -2.79
C GLN A 43 -29.19 -14.29 -1.87
N THR A 44 -28.71 -14.24 -0.62
CA THR A 44 -28.69 -15.45 0.22
C THR A 44 -29.32 -15.22 1.58
N GLY A 45 -30.42 -15.94 1.85
CA GLY A 45 -31.10 -16.03 3.15
C GLY A 45 -30.29 -16.70 4.27
N ALA A 46 -28.96 -16.77 4.15
CA ALA A 46 -28.05 -17.23 5.19
C ALA A 46 -27.79 -16.08 6.20
N GLY A 47 -28.86 -15.67 6.88
CA GLY A 47 -28.85 -14.61 7.88
C GLY A 47 -27.95 -14.97 9.07
N GLN A 48 -27.15 -14.00 9.49
CA GLN A 48 -26.36 -13.93 10.73
C GLN A 48 -24.98 -14.63 10.77
N ALA A 49 -24.77 -15.87 10.32
CA ALA A 49 -23.47 -16.54 10.48
C ALA A 49 -22.32 -15.91 9.65
N GLY A 50 -22.60 -15.47 8.41
CA GLY A 50 -21.62 -14.77 7.57
C GLY A 50 -21.41 -13.29 7.93
N LYS A 51 -22.32 -12.68 8.70
CA LYS A 51 -22.26 -11.25 9.05
C LYS A 51 -21.20 -10.93 10.11
N SER A 52 -20.99 -11.80 11.10
CA SER A 52 -19.98 -11.60 12.15
C SER A 52 -18.56 -11.88 11.64
N GLN A 53 -18.40 -12.88 10.77
CA GLN A 53 -17.11 -13.26 10.20
C GLN A 53 -16.57 -12.18 9.24
N ASN A 54 -17.42 -11.50 8.47
CA ASN A 54 -17.00 -10.41 7.59
C ASN A 54 -16.45 -9.20 8.35
N HIS A 55 -17.00 -8.86 9.52
CA HIS A 55 -16.51 -7.69 10.26
C HIS A 55 -15.12 -7.89 10.84
N ALA A 56 -14.81 -9.10 11.33
CA ALA A 56 -13.47 -9.44 11.78
C ALA A 56 -12.45 -9.46 10.62
N ARG A 57 -12.84 -9.99 9.46
CA ARG A 57 -11.99 -10.02 8.26
C ARG A 57 -11.66 -8.62 7.74
N ILE A 58 -12.65 -7.71 7.73
CA ILE A 58 -12.46 -6.30 7.39
C ILE A 58 -11.41 -5.65 8.31
N LYS A 59 -11.54 -5.85 9.63
CA LYS A 59 -10.58 -5.32 10.61
C LYS A 59 -9.18 -5.89 10.39
N TRP A 60 -9.05 -7.20 10.27
CA TRP A 60 -7.75 -7.85 10.04
C TRP A 60 -7.10 -7.43 8.72
N ALA A 61 -7.86 -7.39 7.63
CA ALA A 61 -7.36 -6.93 6.34
C ALA A 61 -6.83 -5.48 6.43
N SER A 62 -7.57 -4.60 7.11
CA SER A 62 -7.12 -3.21 7.31
C SER A 62 -5.85 -3.10 8.18
N ILE A 63 -5.74 -3.90 9.26
CA ILE A 63 -4.56 -3.93 10.13
C ILE A 63 -3.34 -4.43 9.37
N ILE A 64 -3.47 -5.57 8.67
CA ILE A 64 -2.39 -6.17 7.88
C ILE A 64 -1.94 -5.18 6.80
N GLY A 65 -2.89 -4.51 6.13
CA GLY A 65 -2.63 -3.49 5.13
C GLY A 65 -1.83 -2.31 5.69
N VAL A 66 -2.25 -1.75 6.82
CA VAL A 66 -1.55 -0.65 7.49
C VAL A 66 -0.15 -1.06 7.95
N ILE A 67 0.00 -2.25 8.56
CA ILE A 67 1.31 -2.74 8.99
C ILE A 67 2.23 -2.97 7.79
N GLY A 68 1.72 -3.57 6.70
CA GLY A 68 2.47 -3.74 5.46
C GLY A 68 2.94 -2.40 4.88
N PHE A 69 2.04 -1.42 4.80
CA PHE A 69 2.42 -0.08 4.34
C PHE A 69 3.35 0.66 5.30
N ALA A 70 3.23 0.49 6.61
CA ALA A 70 4.16 1.09 7.56
C ALA A 70 5.57 0.50 7.42
N LEU A 71 5.68 -0.83 7.31
CA LEU A 71 6.97 -1.50 7.17
C LEU A 71 7.64 -1.19 5.84
N THR A 72 6.90 -1.21 4.73
CA THR A 72 7.46 -0.80 3.44
C THR A 72 7.87 0.67 3.45
N TRP A 73 7.10 1.55 4.11
CA TRP A 73 7.42 2.96 4.30
C TRP A 73 8.75 3.17 5.02
N LEU A 74 8.95 2.49 6.15
CA LEU A 74 10.18 2.56 6.93
C LEU A 74 11.39 2.03 6.14
N LEU A 75 11.27 0.85 5.52
CA LEU A 75 12.38 0.22 4.80
C LEU A 75 12.72 0.98 3.51
N GLY A 76 11.70 1.44 2.79
CA GLY A 76 11.84 2.24 1.58
C GLY A 76 12.44 3.61 1.86
N GLY A 77 11.96 4.28 2.91
CA GLY A 77 12.51 5.56 3.38
C GLY A 77 13.96 5.43 3.83
N TYR A 78 14.30 4.38 4.59
CA TYR A 78 15.68 4.11 4.97
C TYR A 78 16.58 3.87 3.75
N TYR A 79 16.14 3.03 2.80
CA TYR A 79 16.87 2.82 1.54
C TYR A 79 17.07 4.13 0.78
N TYR A 80 16.04 4.96 0.71
CA TYR A 80 16.07 6.24 0.01
C TYR A 80 17.15 7.17 0.58
N VAL A 81 17.14 7.39 1.90
CA VAL A 81 18.08 8.29 2.58
C VAL A 81 19.52 7.77 2.50
N VAL A 82 19.73 6.46 2.71
CA VAL A 82 21.08 5.90 2.85
C VAL A 82 21.72 5.57 1.51
N ASN A 83 20.95 5.00 0.58
CA ASN A 83 21.48 4.40 -0.64
C ASN A 83 21.14 5.19 -1.90
N TYR A 84 19.90 5.66 -2.03
CA TYR A 84 19.37 6.17 -3.30
C TYR A 84 20.14 7.41 -3.77
N GLY A 85 20.25 8.45 -2.93
CA GLY A 85 20.88 9.71 -3.31
C GLY A 85 22.37 9.58 -3.68
N LYS A 86 23.09 8.67 -3.04
CA LYS A 86 24.54 8.50 -3.24
C LYS A 86 24.88 7.61 -4.43
N MET A 87 24.10 6.57 -4.68
CA MET A 87 24.47 5.51 -5.63
C MET A 87 23.53 5.36 -6.80
N VAL A 88 22.25 5.67 -6.64
CA VAL A 88 21.24 5.43 -7.67
C VAL A 88 20.96 6.71 -8.48
N LYS A 89 20.71 7.82 -7.78
CA LYS A 89 20.41 9.12 -8.41
C LYS A 89 21.49 9.56 -9.42
N PRO A 90 22.80 9.51 -9.12
CA PRO A 90 23.81 9.97 -10.07
C PRO A 90 23.89 9.12 -11.34
N VAL A 91 23.63 7.81 -11.23
CA VAL A 91 23.63 6.89 -12.37
C VAL A 91 22.48 7.23 -13.32
N ILE A 92 21.26 7.39 -12.78
CA ILE A 92 20.07 7.74 -13.58
C ILE A 92 20.26 9.09 -14.28
N LEU A 93 20.78 10.10 -13.57
CA LEU A 93 20.93 11.44 -14.12
C LEU A 93 22.00 11.53 -15.22
N LYS A 94 23.03 10.67 -15.19
CA LYS A 94 24.06 10.58 -16.23
C LYS A 94 23.69 9.63 -17.36
N GLY A 95 22.70 8.77 -17.14
CA GLY A 95 22.22 7.79 -18.09
C GLY A 95 21.31 8.36 -19.17
N THR A 96 20.71 7.47 -19.94
CA THR A 96 19.86 7.80 -21.10
C THR A 96 18.45 8.27 -20.71
N ALA A 97 18.04 8.11 -19.45
CA ALA A 97 16.68 8.42 -18.97
C ALA A 97 16.65 9.26 -17.68
N PRO A 98 17.21 10.49 -17.67
CA PRO A 98 17.21 11.36 -16.48
C PRO A 98 15.79 11.75 -16.02
N TRP A 99 14.81 11.74 -16.93
CA TRP A 99 13.40 11.97 -16.62
C TRP A 99 12.83 10.95 -15.62
N ALA A 100 13.40 9.75 -15.54
CA ALA A 100 12.96 8.73 -14.58
C ALA A 100 13.19 9.18 -13.14
N HIS A 101 14.24 9.98 -12.89
CA HIS A 101 14.39 10.67 -11.61
C HIS A 101 13.44 11.87 -11.54
N ALA A 102 13.52 12.79 -12.50
CA ALA A 102 12.82 14.07 -12.43
C ALA A 102 11.28 13.96 -12.34
N ILE A 103 10.69 12.88 -12.86
CA ILE A 103 9.24 12.66 -12.87
C ILE A 103 8.87 11.46 -12.00
N ALA A 104 9.33 10.25 -12.36
CA ALA A 104 8.84 9.03 -11.72
C ALA A 104 9.29 8.89 -10.27
N MET A 105 10.52 9.25 -9.91
CA MET A 105 10.95 9.27 -8.50
C MET A 105 10.28 10.36 -7.70
N GLU A 106 10.29 11.59 -8.20
CA GLU A 106 9.71 12.72 -7.50
C GLU A 106 8.21 12.47 -7.23
N ALA A 107 7.44 12.04 -8.23
CA ALA A 107 6.04 11.67 -8.05
C ALA A 107 5.87 10.50 -7.09
N LYS A 108 6.68 9.44 -7.23
CA LYS A 108 6.64 8.27 -6.35
C LYS A 108 6.87 8.66 -4.90
N GLU A 109 7.87 9.47 -4.59
CA GLU A 109 8.21 9.87 -3.24
C GLU A 109 7.04 10.60 -2.57
N HIS A 110 6.45 11.59 -3.24
CA HIS A 110 5.33 12.35 -2.70
C HIS A 110 4.10 11.47 -2.49
N ILE A 111 3.73 10.64 -3.47
CA ILE A 111 2.58 9.72 -3.33
C ILE A 111 2.83 8.71 -2.21
N PHE A 112 4.06 8.19 -2.09
CA PHE A 112 4.45 7.22 -1.08
C PHE A 112 4.36 7.79 0.34
N LEU A 113 4.61 9.10 0.54
CA LEU A 113 4.43 9.74 1.84
C LEU A 113 2.96 9.73 2.30
N PHE A 114 2.01 9.82 1.37
CA PHE A 114 0.58 9.86 1.70
C PHE A 114 -0.09 8.49 1.82
N ILE A 115 0.55 7.39 1.39
CA ILE A 115 -0.10 6.07 1.44
C ILE A 115 -0.39 5.61 2.88
N LEU A 116 0.51 5.91 3.81
CA LEU A 116 0.36 5.50 5.21
C LEU A 116 -0.80 6.23 5.93
N PRO A 117 -0.91 7.57 5.90
CA PRO A 117 -2.06 8.25 6.50
C PRO A 117 -3.39 7.83 5.85
N LEU A 118 -3.44 7.63 4.52
CA LEU A 118 -4.65 7.12 3.85
C LEU A 118 -5.03 5.72 4.33
N ALA A 119 -4.06 4.81 4.46
CA ALA A 119 -4.26 3.46 4.98
C ALA A 119 -4.78 3.49 6.43
N ILE A 120 -4.22 4.35 7.28
CA ILE A 120 -4.69 4.54 8.65
C ILE A 120 -6.13 5.07 8.66
N THR A 121 -6.50 6.02 7.80
CA THR A 121 -7.88 6.50 7.67
C THR A 121 -8.84 5.35 7.31
N ALA A 122 -8.48 4.51 6.34
CA ALA A 122 -9.29 3.36 5.96
C ALA A 122 -9.40 2.32 7.10
N MET A 123 -8.32 2.11 7.85
CA MET A 123 -8.37 1.29 9.07
C MET A 123 -9.30 1.90 10.11
N ILE A 124 -9.25 3.19 10.39
CA ILE A 124 -10.20 3.82 11.33
C ILE A 124 -11.65 3.56 10.90
N LEU A 125 -11.96 3.69 9.61
CA LEU A 125 -13.30 3.36 9.07
C LEU A 125 -13.70 1.89 9.29
N ALA A 126 -12.74 0.96 9.33
CA ALA A 126 -12.98 -0.46 9.62
C ALA A 126 -13.40 -0.72 11.09
N PHE A 127 -13.16 0.24 11.99
CA PHE A 127 -13.47 0.14 13.41
C PHE A 127 -14.66 1.01 13.84
N VAL A 128 -15.22 1.81 12.93
CA VAL A 128 -16.45 2.58 13.19
C VAL A 128 -17.62 1.63 13.48
N ASP A 129 -18.45 1.97 14.46
CA ASP A 129 -19.61 1.17 14.81
C ASP A 129 -20.61 1.10 13.66
N LYS A 130 -21.26 -0.05 13.55
CA LYS A 130 -22.14 -0.35 12.42
C LYS A 130 -23.28 0.66 12.28
N GLU A 131 -23.85 1.12 13.40
CA GLU A 131 -24.95 2.08 13.41
C GLU A 131 -24.51 3.43 12.83
N GLU A 132 -23.33 3.92 13.22
CA GLU A 132 -22.76 5.15 12.68
C GLU A 132 -22.37 5.00 11.21
N PHE A 133 -21.76 3.87 10.86
CA PHE A 133 -21.32 3.58 9.50
C PHE A 133 -22.47 3.62 8.49
N GLU A 134 -23.63 3.05 8.87
CA GLU A 134 -24.85 3.11 8.07
C GLU A 134 -25.52 4.49 8.11
N LYS A 135 -25.61 5.13 9.28
CA LYS A 135 -26.19 6.47 9.45
C LYS A 135 -25.51 7.50 8.56
N PHE A 136 -24.18 7.48 8.50
CA PHE A 136 -23.39 8.39 7.67
C PHE A 136 -23.13 7.88 6.25
N LYS A 137 -23.67 6.72 5.86
CA LYS A 137 -23.54 6.12 4.53
C LYS A 137 -22.08 5.98 4.07
N LEU A 138 -21.18 5.63 5.00
CA LEU A 138 -19.73 5.63 4.77
C LEU A 138 -19.24 4.52 3.84
N ARG A 139 -20.08 3.52 3.55
CA ARG A 139 -19.70 2.32 2.80
C ARG A 139 -19.06 2.61 1.43
N LYS A 140 -19.70 3.44 0.61
CA LYS A 140 -19.15 3.79 -0.72
C LYS A 140 -17.83 4.54 -0.60
N THR A 141 -17.72 5.43 0.36
CA THR A 141 -16.49 6.20 0.63
C THR A 141 -15.36 5.27 1.07
N ALA A 142 -15.63 4.32 1.96
CA ALA A 142 -14.65 3.32 2.39
C ALA A 142 -14.18 2.44 1.22
N MET A 143 -15.10 2.03 0.33
CA MET A 143 -14.76 1.27 -0.87
C MET A 143 -13.87 2.07 -1.83
N LEU A 144 -14.24 3.33 -2.12
CA LEU A 144 -13.45 4.19 -2.99
C LEU A 144 -12.06 4.44 -2.42
N LEU A 145 -11.96 4.70 -1.11
CA LEU A 145 -10.69 4.90 -0.43
C LEU A 145 -9.82 3.62 -0.50
N ALA A 146 -10.38 2.45 -0.20
CA ALA A 146 -9.67 1.18 -0.29
C ALA A 146 -9.14 0.88 -1.69
N GLY A 147 -9.98 1.05 -2.71
CA GLY A 147 -9.58 0.88 -4.11
C GLY A 147 -8.51 1.88 -4.53
N PHE A 148 -8.64 3.13 -4.10
CA PHE A 148 -7.64 4.17 -4.39
C PHE A 148 -6.29 3.85 -3.74
N ILE A 149 -6.27 3.39 -2.49
CA ILE A 149 -5.04 2.97 -1.79
C ILE A 149 -4.35 1.82 -2.54
N ALA A 150 -5.10 0.79 -2.93
CA ALA A 150 -4.55 -0.35 -3.68
C ALA A 150 -3.98 0.11 -5.04
N PHE A 151 -4.71 0.96 -5.75
CA PHE A 151 -4.27 1.57 -7.01
C PHE A 151 -2.98 2.38 -6.84
N LEU A 152 -2.89 3.24 -5.81
CA LEU A 152 -1.68 4.00 -5.51
C LEU A 152 -0.49 3.07 -5.21
N GLY A 153 -0.70 2.02 -4.43
CA GLY A 153 0.35 1.03 -4.15
C GLY A 153 0.90 0.38 -5.42
N LEU A 154 0.02 -0.02 -6.35
CA LEU A 154 0.43 -0.54 -7.66
C LEU A 154 1.17 0.50 -8.50
N ALA A 155 0.69 1.75 -8.53
CA ALA A 155 1.35 2.84 -9.25
C ALA A 155 2.76 3.14 -8.72
N ILE A 156 2.94 3.15 -7.40
CA ILE A 156 4.24 3.28 -6.72
C ILE A 156 5.17 2.14 -7.12
N GLY A 157 4.65 0.90 -7.17
CA GLY A 157 5.40 -0.27 -7.63
C GLY A 157 5.86 -0.13 -9.08
N ALA A 158 4.95 0.28 -9.98
CA ALA A 158 5.25 0.51 -11.39
C ALA A 158 6.32 1.60 -11.59
N MET A 159 6.22 2.72 -10.88
CA MET A 159 7.26 3.75 -10.88
C MET A 159 8.59 3.18 -10.35
N GLY A 160 8.56 2.41 -9.27
CA GLY A 160 9.76 1.73 -8.75
C GLY A 160 10.46 0.83 -9.77
N PHE A 161 9.68 0.13 -10.60
CA PHE A 161 10.21 -0.64 -11.74
C PHE A 161 10.87 0.25 -12.79
N ILE A 162 10.20 1.34 -13.21
CA ILE A 162 10.74 2.32 -14.19
C ILE A 162 12.09 2.85 -13.72
N ILE A 163 12.19 3.22 -12.44
CA ILE A 163 13.42 3.75 -11.83
C ILE A 163 14.53 2.70 -11.85
N SER A 164 14.20 1.46 -11.50
CA SER A 164 15.15 0.35 -11.51
C SER A 164 15.62 0.02 -12.94
N ALA A 165 14.74 0.16 -13.93
CA ALA A 165 15.09 -0.01 -15.33
C ALA A 165 15.99 1.12 -15.84
N ALA A 166 15.72 2.37 -15.47
CA ALA A 166 16.54 3.53 -15.85
C ALA A 166 17.99 3.41 -15.38
N VAL A 167 18.25 2.77 -14.23
CA VAL A 167 19.62 2.47 -13.77
C VAL A 167 20.34 1.50 -14.71
N ARG A 168 19.64 0.59 -15.38
CA ARG A 168 20.22 -0.39 -16.31
C ARG A 168 20.37 0.14 -17.74
N TRP A 169 19.68 1.25 -18.06
CA TRP A 169 19.73 1.89 -19.38
C TRP A 169 20.89 2.91 -19.52
N GLY A 170 21.54 3.28 -18.41
CA GLY A 170 22.74 4.10 -18.37
C GLY A 170 23.96 3.27 -17.99
#